data_AF-A0A0A9WMJ4-F1
#
_entry.id   AF-A0A0A9WMJ4-F1
#
_cell.length_a   1.000
_cell.length_b   1.000
_cell.length_c   1.000
_cell.angle_alpha   90.00
_cell.angle_beta   90.00
_cell.angle_gamma   90.00
#
_symmetry.space_group_name_H-M   'P 1'
#
loop_
_entity.id
_entity.type
_entity.pdbx_description
1 polymer ?
#
loop_
_entity_poly.entity_id
_entity_poly.type
_entity_poly.pdbx_seq_one_letter_code
_entity_poly.pdbx_strand_id
1 'polypeptide(L)'
;MHCACAYCCLRDTICKLQQHGLTCSGRVGHLHDDPGNTKVIQIDCGKWRETAASFITWLDTAEKTVCEQKQVSRVLERVLAEMDKQEALENEINRGKSIMNRLGKQATILFDQCFQKDDSLLKDLVRVLKMRWERVLTKSRERSRALDIGYKQASDYENSWKALVSWLEAEERALDYLAKQTSSADNNQSKLESLKAELAKSKRCIKAKKGQYDSVVCSGNALREKAPEDDVAELKQMSDRLEQLWSIVGSKSEMRQKDLDKSLEKQRAESPQRRSTSAEPTFGAGPKRSTTPEERKDSDHNEDQKPRKRPRTRSSTDSIHDKKIQKSVSFM
;
A
#
# COMPACT_ATOMS: atom_id res chain seq x y z
N MET A 1 8.31 28.59 16.07
CA MET A 1 7.89 29.95 16.48
C MET A 1 7.88 31.00 15.35
N HIS A 2 8.10 30.66 14.07
CA HIS A 2 8.15 31.66 12.97
C HIS A 2 6.82 31.96 12.25
N CYS A 3 5.70 31.31 12.61
CA CYS A 3 4.43 31.47 11.88
C CYS A 3 3.57 32.66 12.36
N ALA A 4 3.81 33.20 13.56
CA ALA A 4 2.94 34.23 14.16
C ALA A 4 3.15 35.63 13.58
N CYS A 5 4.37 35.98 13.16
CA CYS A 5 4.71 37.34 12.73
C CYS A 5 4.11 37.71 11.36
N ALA A 6 4.01 36.76 10.43
CA ALA A 6 3.40 36.99 9.12
C ALA A 6 1.86 37.07 9.19
N TYR A 7 1.24 36.34 10.13
CA TYR A 7 -0.21 36.36 10.37
C TYR A 7 -0.66 37.71 10.98
N CYS A 8 0.17 38.32 11.86
CA CYS A 8 -0.09 39.63 12.44
C CYS A 8 -0.01 40.77 11.40
N CYS A 9 1.02 40.80 10.53
CA CYS A 9 1.11 41.83 9.48
C CYS A 9 -0.02 41.76 8.44
N LEU A 10 -0.55 40.55 8.16
CA LEU A 10 -1.67 40.35 7.23
C LEU A 10 -3.00 40.79 7.81
N ARG A 11 -3.25 40.49 9.09
CA ARG A 11 -4.48 40.88 9.80
C ARG A 11 -4.60 42.40 9.93
N ASP A 12 -3.49 43.12 10.10
CA ASP A 12 -3.45 44.58 10.09
C ASP A 12 -3.81 45.18 8.72
N THR A 13 -3.38 44.54 7.63
CA THR A 13 -3.71 45.00 6.27
C THR A 13 -5.20 44.78 5.98
N ILE A 14 -5.78 43.67 6.44
CA ILE A 14 -7.20 43.34 6.31
C ILE A 14 -8.08 44.24 7.20
N CYS A 15 -7.68 44.51 8.45
CA CYS A 15 -8.38 45.45 9.33
C CYS A 15 -8.37 46.87 8.77
N LYS A 16 -7.26 47.31 8.16
CA LYS A 16 -7.20 48.59 7.44
C LYS A 16 -8.14 48.61 6.24
N LEU A 17 -8.28 47.51 5.49
CA LEU A 17 -9.20 47.42 4.35
C LEU A 17 -10.69 47.39 4.75
N GLN A 18 -11.03 46.81 5.91
CA GLN A 18 -12.39 46.87 6.47
C GLN A 18 -12.72 48.27 7.04
N GLN A 19 -11.74 48.97 7.63
CA GLN A 19 -11.91 50.32 8.18
C GLN A 19 -11.95 51.42 7.11
N HIS A 20 -11.16 51.28 6.04
CA HIS A 20 -11.08 52.26 4.94
C HIS A 20 -12.05 51.98 3.81
N GLY A 21 -13.12 51.22 4.08
CA GLY A 21 -14.04 50.62 3.11
C GLY A 21 -13.95 51.28 1.76
N LEU A 22 -13.38 50.58 0.76
CA LEU A 22 -13.03 51.06 -0.58
C LEU A 22 -14.20 51.83 -1.21
N THR A 23 -14.37 53.08 -0.79
CA THR A 23 -15.30 54.01 -1.38
C THR A 23 -14.53 54.53 -2.55
N CYS A 24 -14.92 54.11 -3.76
CA CYS A 24 -14.63 54.88 -4.96
C CYS A 24 -15.35 56.23 -4.84
N SER A 25 -14.95 57.06 -3.88
CA SER A 25 -15.32 58.46 -3.81
C SER A 25 -14.22 59.22 -4.52
N GLY A 26 -13.97 58.82 -5.77
CA GLY A 26 -13.21 59.63 -6.70
C GLY A 26 -14.11 60.80 -7.06
N ARG A 27 -13.77 61.99 -6.54
CA ARG A 27 -14.20 63.26 -7.12
C ARG A 27 -13.76 63.18 -8.59
N VAL A 28 -14.72 62.90 -9.48
CA VAL A 28 -14.49 62.73 -10.91
C VAL A 28 -13.78 64.00 -11.37
N GLY A 29 -12.55 63.85 -11.84
CA GLY A 29 -11.79 64.98 -12.35
C GLY A 29 -12.55 65.56 -13.53
N HIS A 30 -12.83 66.86 -13.48
CA HIS A 30 -13.44 67.64 -14.54
C HIS A 30 -12.78 67.34 -15.89
N LEU A 31 -13.38 66.43 -16.66
CA LEU A 31 -13.31 66.27 -18.11
C LEU A 31 -14.36 65.19 -18.44
N HIS A 32 -15.60 65.65 -18.65
CA HIS A 32 -16.81 64.86 -18.96
C HIS A 32 -17.29 63.89 -17.87
N ASP A 33 -18.06 64.43 -16.91
CA ASP A 33 -18.96 63.67 -16.04
C ASP A 33 -20.11 63.05 -16.85
N ASP A 34 -19.88 61.88 -17.47
CA ASP A 34 -20.97 61.04 -17.97
C ASP A 34 -21.53 60.19 -16.80
N PRO A 35 -22.79 60.44 -16.36
CA PRO A 35 -23.41 59.68 -15.28
C PRO A 35 -23.55 58.18 -15.61
N GLY A 36 -23.47 57.78 -16.89
CA GLY A 36 -23.41 56.38 -17.30
C GLY A 36 -22.11 55.69 -16.86
N ASN A 37 -20.96 56.33 -17.09
CA ASN A 37 -19.65 55.75 -16.81
C ASN A 37 -19.40 55.56 -15.30
N THR A 38 -19.82 56.54 -14.49
CA THR A 38 -19.70 56.47 -13.02
C THR A 38 -20.49 55.29 -12.44
N LYS A 39 -21.69 55.00 -12.97
CA LYS A 39 -22.50 53.84 -12.55
C LYS A 39 -21.83 52.51 -12.90
N VAL A 40 -21.20 52.41 -14.08
CA VAL A 40 -20.49 51.19 -14.52
C VAL A 40 -19.32 50.89 -13.59
N ILE A 41 -18.47 51.88 -13.30
CA ILE A 41 -17.34 51.74 -12.37
C ILE A 41 -17.81 51.29 -10.99
N GLN A 42 -18.90 51.87 -10.47
CA GLN A 42 -19.44 51.49 -9.16
C GLN A 42 -19.94 50.04 -9.12
N ILE A 43 -20.57 49.57 -10.19
CA ILE A 43 -21.03 48.17 -10.33
C ILE A 43 -19.83 47.21 -10.38
N ASP A 44 -18.82 47.52 -11.19
CA ASP A 44 -17.65 46.66 -11.35
C ASP A 44 -16.80 46.59 -10.07
N CYS A 45 -16.65 47.71 -9.36
CA CYS A 45 -16.08 47.74 -8.01
C CYS A 45 -16.89 46.90 -7.02
N GLY A 46 -18.22 46.95 -7.08
CA GLY A 46 -19.11 46.12 -6.25
C GLY A 46 -18.88 44.63 -6.46
N LYS A 47 -18.91 44.17 -7.73
CA LYS A 47 -18.70 42.76 -8.10
C LYS A 47 -17.30 42.28 -7.73
N TRP A 48 -16.29 43.12 -7.91
CA TRP A 48 -14.92 42.81 -7.52
C TRP A 48 -14.80 42.60 -6.00
N ARG A 49 -15.36 43.52 -5.20
CA ARG A 49 -15.34 43.43 -3.73
C ARG A 49 -16.05 42.17 -3.23
N GLU A 50 -17.20 41.83 -3.78
CA GLU A 50 -17.93 40.61 -3.40
C GLU A 50 -17.11 39.34 -3.71
N THR A 51 -16.54 39.27 -4.91
CA THR A 51 -15.68 38.14 -5.31
C THR A 51 -14.44 38.04 -4.42
N ALA A 52 -13.81 39.17 -4.10
CA ALA A 52 -12.62 39.22 -3.25
C ALA A 52 -12.97 38.79 -1.81
N ALA A 53 -14.07 39.28 -1.25
CA ALA A 53 -14.52 38.89 0.09
C ALA A 53 -14.81 37.39 0.19
N SER A 54 -15.53 36.82 -0.79
CA SER A 54 -15.78 35.38 -0.86
C SER A 54 -14.48 34.57 -0.95
N PHE A 55 -13.53 35.02 -1.76
CA PHE A 55 -12.23 34.36 -1.91
C PHE A 55 -11.38 34.46 -0.65
N ILE A 56 -11.43 35.58 0.08
CA ILE A 56 -10.76 35.74 1.38
C ILE A 56 -11.31 34.75 2.40
N THR A 57 -12.64 34.61 2.51
CA THR A 57 -13.26 33.64 3.42
C THR A 57 -12.86 32.21 3.09
N TRP A 58 -12.80 31.87 1.80
CA TRP A 58 -12.30 30.56 1.37
C TRP A 58 -10.81 30.40 1.70
N LEU A 59 -9.97 31.41 1.48
CA LEU A 59 -8.55 31.39 1.83
C LEU A 59 -8.35 31.19 3.34
N ASP A 60 -9.12 31.86 4.20
CA ASP A 60 -9.04 31.68 5.65
C ASP A 60 -9.32 30.23 6.03
N THR A 61 -10.34 29.62 5.41
CA THR A 61 -10.70 28.22 5.63
C THR A 61 -9.63 27.26 5.11
N ALA A 62 -9.14 27.48 3.89
CA ALA A 62 -8.12 26.64 3.27
C ALA A 62 -6.78 26.73 4.01
N GLU A 63 -6.37 27.93 4.43
CA GLU A 63 -5.18 28.16 5.25
C GLU A 63 -5.27 27.45 6.60
N LYS A 64 -6.44 27.52 7.25
CA LYS A 64 -6.69 26.76 8.48
C LYS A 64 -6.55 25.25 8.24
N THR A 65 -7.21 24.72 7.20
CA THR A 65 -7.13 23.30 6.82
C THR A 65 -5.70 22.84 6.61
N VAL A 66 -4.89 23.55 5.81
CA VAL A 66 -3.49 23.15 5.57
C VAL A 66 -2.59 23.32 6.80
N CYS A 67 -2.94 24.19 7.76
CA CYS A 67 -2.19 24.35 9.00
C CYS A 67 -2.54 23.29 10.05
N GLU A 68 -3.77 22.78 10.04
CA GLU A 68 -4.25 21.74 10.98
C GLU A 68 -3.90 20.31 10.54
N GLN A 69 -3.37 20.13 9.33
CA GLN A 69 -2.91 18.83 8.83
C GLN A 69 -1.79 18.26 9.70
N LYS A 70 -2.12 17.18 10.42
CA LYS A 70 -1.17 16.38 11.22
C LYS A 70 -0.21 15.58 10.34
N GLN A 71 0.79 14.93 10.93
CA GLN A 71 1.64 13.97 10.23
C GLN A 71 0.81 12.94 9.45
N VAL A 72 1.28 12.57 8.25
CA VAL A 72 0.63 11.56 7.40
C VAL A 72 0.60 10.21 8.11
N SER A 73 -0.57 9.57 8.10
CA SER A 73 -0.76 8.20 8.58
C SER A 73 0.17 7.21 7.85
N ARG A 74 0.44 6.08 8.48
CA ARG A 74 1.18 4.92 7.98
C ARG A 74 0.31 3.66 7.93
N VAL A 75 -0.95 3.76 8.34
CA VAL A 75 -1.97 2.74 8.13
C VAL A 75 -2.69 3.00 6.82
N LEU A 76 -2.72 1.99 5.93
CA LEU A 76 -3.14 2.14 4.52
C LEU A 76 -4.56 2.72 4.39
N GLU A 77 -5.52 2.19 5.15
CA GLU A 77 -6.91 2.65 5.12
C GLU A 77 -7.02 4.14 5.44
N ARG A 78 -6.29 4.59 6.47
CA ARG A 78 -6.27 5.99 6.88
C ARG A 78 -5.54 6.88 5.88
N VAL A 79 -4.47 6.39 5.25
CA VAL A 79 -3.79 7.12 4.17
C VAL A 79 -4.72 7.32 2.98
N LEU A 80 -5.47 6.29 2.57
CA LEU A 80 -6.44 6.39 1.48
C LEU A 80 -7.51 7.44 1.80
N ALA A 81 -8.06 7.45 3.02
CA ALA A 81 -9.02 8.46 3.45
C ALA A 81 -8.41 9.88 3.48
N GLU A 82 -7.13 10.03 3.81
CA GLU A 82 -6.44 11.32 3.74
C GLU A 82 -6.19 11.77 2.29
N MET A 83 -5.90 10.84 1.37
CA MET A 83 -5.75 11.13 -0.06
C MET A 83 -7.05 11.64 -0.67
N ASP A 84 -8.19 11.02 -0.36
CA ASP A 84 -9.50 11.49 -0.84
C ASP A 84 -9.81 12.92 -0.35
N LYS A 85 -9.50 13.23 0.92
CA LYS A 85 -9.64 14.57 1.48
C LYS A 85 -8.70 15.57 0.79
N GLN A 86 -7.47 15.14 0.51
CA GLN A 86 -6.49 15.97 -0.18
C GLN A 86 -6.90 16.25 -1.63
N GLU A 87 -7.44 15.28 -2.35
CA GLU A 87 -7.97 15.47 -3.71
C GLU A 87 -9.12 16.49 -3.73
N ALA A 88 -10.02 16.44 -2.74
CA ALA A 88 -11.07 17.43 -2.60
C ALA A 88 -10.51 18.85 -2.41
N LEU A 89 -9.51 19.01 -1.54
CA LEU A 89 -8.84 20.29 -1.30
C LEU A 89 -8.11 20.79 -2.56
N GLU A 90 -7.40 19.92 -3.28
CA GLU A 90 -6.72 20.28 -4.53
C GLU A 90 -7.69 20.78 -5.60
N ASN A 91 -8.86 20.15 -5.71
CA ASN A 91 -9.92 20.58 -6.61
C ASN A 91 -10.43 22.00 -6.25
N GLU A 92 -10.57 22.31 -4.96
CA GLU A 92 -10.93 23.66 -4.51
C GLU A 92 -9.82 24.68 -4.80
N ILE A 93 -8.56 24.35 -4.53
CA ILE A 93 -7.41 25.21 -4.83
C ILE A 93 -7.32 25.52 -6.32
N ASN A 94 -7.59 24.51 -7.17
CA ASN A 94 -7.61 24.66 -8.62
C ASN A 94 -8.74 25.60 -9.09
N ARG A 95 -9.93 25.56 -8.47
CA ARG A 95 -10.98 26.56 -8.71
C ARG A 95 -10.53 27.96 -8.29
N GLY A 96 -9.77 28.06 -7.19
CA GLY A 96 -9.15 29.30 -6.73
C GLY A 96 -8.27 29.98 -7.79
N LYS A 97 -7.58 29.22 -8.64
CA LYS A 97 -6.79 29.76 -9.78
C LYS A 97 -7.64 30.62 -10.71
N SER A 98 -8.81 30.13 -11.09
CA SER A 98 -9.73 30.84 -11.98
C SER A 98 -10.28 32.10 -11.32
N ILE A 99 -10.58 32.05 -10.02
CA ILE A 99 -11.05 33.20 -9.24
C ILE A 99 -9.94 34.25 -9.14
N MET A 100 -8.71 33.86 -8.83
CA MET A 100 -7.55 34.76 -8.74
C MET A 100 -7.27 35.46 -10.08
N ASN A 101 -7.34 34.71 -11.19
CA ASN A 101 -7.21 35.28 -12.54
C ASN A 101 -8.31 36.31 -12.84
N ARG A 102 -9.56 36.01 -12.45
CA ARG A 102 -10.69 36.93 -12.64
C ARG A 102 -10.51 38.20 -11.81
N LEU A 103 -10.15 38.07 -10.53
CA LEU A 103 -9.88 39.18 -9.63
C LEU A 103 -8.74 40.08 -10.16
N GLY A 104 -7.68 39.48 -10.71
CA GLY A 104 -6.59 40.22 -11.34
C GLY A 104 -7.02 41.00 -12.57
N LYS A 105 -7.75 40.36 -13.51
CA LYS A 105 -8.26 41.02 -14.72
C LYS A 105 -9.22 42.17 -14.40
N GLN A 106 -10.16 41.93 -13.50
CA GLN A 106 -11.11 42.96 -13.06
C GLN A 106 -10.38 44.12 -12.36
N ALA A 107 -9.38 43.84 -11.53
CA ALA A 107 -8.56 44.88 -10.92
C ALA A 107 -7.84 45.73 -11.98
N THR A 108 -7.27 45.11 -13.04
CA THR A 108 -6.66 45.84 -14.16
C THR A 108 -7.63 46.80 -14.84
N ILE A 109 -8.84 46.32 -15.17
CA ILE A 109 -9.87 47.17 -15.79
C ILE A 109 -10.23 48.34 -14.87
N LEU A 110 -10.37 48.09 -13.56
CA LEU A 110 -10.67 49.13 -12.57
C LEU A 110 -9.52 50.15 -12.44
N PHE A 111 -8.25 49.72 -12.54
CA PHE A 111 -7.10 50.63 -12.57
C PHE A 111 -7.13 51.55 -13.79
N ASP A 112 -7.43 50.99 -14.96
CA ASP A 112 -7.48 51.77 -16.21
C ASP A 112 -8.63 52.79 -16.19
N GLN A 113 -9.70 52.50 -15.44
CA GLN A 113 -10.90 53.35 -15.33
C GLN A 113 -10.86 54.36 -14.17
N CYS A 114 -10.01 54.17 -13.14
CA CYS A 114 -9.99 54.99 -11.92
C CYS A 114 -8.67 55.78 -11.77
N PHE A 115 -8.74 57.11 -11.59
CA PHE A 115 -7.54 57.95 -11.45
C PHE A 115 -6.90 57.92 -10.04
N GLN A 116 -5.69 57.33 -10.00
CA GLN A 116 -4.47 57.62 -9.21
C GLN A 116 -4.38 57.42 -7.68
N LYS A 117 -5.42 57.52 -6.84
CA LYS A 117 -5.22 57.37 -5.37
C LYS A 117 -5.48 55.97 -4.79
N ASP A 118 -6.43 55.22 -5.36
CA ASP A 118 -6.80 53.86 -4.88
C ASP A 118 -6.06 52.72 -5.62
N ASP A 119 -5.26 53.08 -6.62
CA ASP A 119 -4.52 52.15 -7.48
C ASP A 119 -3.48 51.32 -6.70
N SER A 120 -2.75 51.93 -5.75
CA SER A 120 -1.76 51.22 -4.93
C SER A 120 -2.40 50.20 -3.98
N LEU A 121 -3.52 50.56 -3.33
CA LEU A 121 -4.23 49.72 -2.38
C LEU A 121 -4.81 48.47 -3.04
N LEU A 122 -5.47 48.63 -4.20
CA LEU A 122 -6.06 47.52 -4.94
C LEU A 122 -4.98 46.61 -5.55
N LYS A 123 -3.84 47.16 -6.02
CA LYS A 123 -2.67 46.37 -6.47
C LYS A 123 -2.09 45.54 -5.34
N ASP A 124 -1.91 46.15 -4.17
CA ASP A 124 -1.41 45.47 -2.98
C ASP A 124 -2.35 44.37 -2.51
N LEU A 125 -3.67 44.59 -2.56
CA LEU A 125 -4.64 43.57 -2.20
C LEU A 125 -4.59 42.37 -3.15
N VAL A 126 -4.59 42.59 -4.47
CA VAL A 126 -4.45 41.50 -5.46
C VAL A 126 -3.14 40.74 -5.24
N ARG A 127 -2.04 41.45 -4.97
CA ARG A 127 -0.74 40.84 -4.66
C ARG A 127 -0.79 39.98 -3.40
N VAL A 128 -1.43 40.45 -2.32
CA VAL A 128 -1.60 39.70 -1.07
C VAL A 128 -2.48 38.46 -1.27
N LEU A 129 -3.61 38.58 -1.96
CA LEU A 129 -4.48 37.43 -2.26
C LEU A 129 -3.75 36.35 -3.07
N LYS A 130 -2.98 36.78 -4.08
CA LYS A 130 -2.17 35.87 -4.88
C LYS A 130 -1.12 35.16 -4.03
N MET A 131 -0.38 35.89 -3.20
CA MET A 131 0.63 35.31 -2.30
C MET A 131 0.01 34.29 -1.33
N ARG A 132 -1.14 34.59 -0.73
CA ARG A 132 -1.86 33.66 0.16
C ARG A 132 -2.27 32.38 -0.57
N TRP A 133 -2.88 32.52 -1.74
CA TRP A 133 -3.28 31.38 -2.57
C TRP A 133 -2.07 30.52 -2.99
N GLU A 134 -0.96 31.14 -3.41
CA GLU A 134 0.27 30.44 -3.77
C GLU A 134 0.88 29.67 -2.58
N ARG A 135 0.77 30.23 -1.37
CA ARG A 135 1.21 29.56 -0.14
C ARG A 135 0.34 28.34 0.17
N VAL A 136 -0.99 28.45 0.06
CA VAL A 136 -1.92 27.31 0.19
C VAL A 136 -1.60 26.23 -0.84
N LEU A 137 -1.41 26.62 -2.10
CA LEU A 137 -1.04 25.72 -3.19
C LEU A 137 0.28 24.98 -2.91
N THR A 138 1.30 25.69 -2.42
CA THR A 138 2.60 25.10 -2.10
C THR A 138 2.46 24.07 -0.97
N LYS A 139 1.76 24.43 0.11
CA LYS A 139 1.49 23.52 1.24
C LYS A 139 0.69 22.29 0.82
N SER A 140 -0.32 22.47 -0.02
CA SER A 140 -1.08 21.37 -0.60
C SER A 140 -0.18 20.42 -1.40
N ARG A 141 0.71 20.93 -2.25
CA ARG A 141 1.64 20.10 -3.02
C ARG A 141 2.66 19.36 -2.14
N GLU A 142 3.12 19.98 -1.05
CA GLU A 142 3.96 19.30 -0.06
C GLU A 142 3.19 18.14 0.59
N ARG A 143 1.93 18.37 0.97
CA ARG A 143 1.06 17.34 1.55
C ARG A 143 0.84 16.17 0.60
N SER A 144 0.52 16.43 -0.67
CA SER A 144 0.25 15.37 -1.65
C SER A 144 1.47 14.48 -1.87
N ARG A 145 2.67 15.07 -1.98
CA ARG A 145 3.92 14.27 -2.05
C ARG A 145 4.14 13.42 -0.80
N ALA A 146 3.86 13.96 0.39
CA ALA A 146 3.98 13.20 1.63
C ALA A 146 2.97 12.04 1.69
N LEU A 147 1.75 12.25 1.21
CA LEU A 147 0.71 11.22 1.09
C LEU A 147 1.11 10.14 0.08
N ASP A 148 1.64 10.48 -1.09
CA ASP A 148 2.09 9.50 -2.09
C ASP A 148 3.19 8.59 -1.52
N ILE A 149 4.15 9.17 -0.81
CA ILE A 149 5.22 8.42 -0.14
C ILE A 149 4.63 7.52 0.95
N GLY A 150 3.71 8.05 1.76
CA GLY A 150 3.04 7.29 2.83
C GLY A 150 2.21 6.13 2.28
N TYR A 151 1.45 6.36 1.23
CA TYR A 151 0.63 5.38 0.54
C TYR A 151 1.49 4.23 0.02
N LYS A 152 2.56 4.55 -0.70
CA LYS A 152 3.47 3.53 -1.24
C LYS A 152 4.04 2.65 -0.11
N GLN A 153 4.56 3.27 0.95
CA GLN A 153 5.15 2.55 2.08
C GLN A 153 4.11 1.67 2.80
N ALA A 154 2.92 2.20 3.09
CA ALA A 154 1.85 1.47 3.76
C ALA A 154 1.33 0.31 2.90
N SER A 155 1.11 0.56 1.61
CA SER A 155 0.63 -0.44 0.63
C SER A 155 1.64 -1.57 0.45
N ASP A 156 2.92 -1.24 0.24
CA ASP A 156 3.99 -2.24 0.06
C ASP A 156 4.12 -3.15 1.30
N TYR A 157 4.06 -2.56 2.50
CA TYR A 157 4.09 -3.31 3.76
C TYR A 157 2.85 -4.20 3.92
N GLU A 158 1.65 -3.64 3.81
CA GLU A 158 0.41 -4.37 4.04
C GLU A 158 0.21 -5.51 3.05
N ASN A 159 0.56 -5.31 1.77
CA ASN A 159 0.51 -6.35 0.75
C ASN A 159 1.48 -7.50 1.06
N SER A 160 2.72 -7.16 1.43
CA SER A 160 3.74 -8.15 1.79
C SER A 160 3.38 -8.90 3.06
N TRP A 161 2.84 -8.20 4.05
CA TRP A 161 2.34 -8.75 5.30
C TRP A 161 1.17 -9.71 5.04
N LYS A 162 0.14 -9.29 4.29
CA LYS A 162 -1.02 -10.12 3.94
C LYS A 162 -0.59 -11.39 3.20
N ALA A 163 0.30 -11.27 2.22
CA ALA A 163 0.81 -12.41 1.46
C ALA A 163 1.54 -13.42 2.35
N LEU A 164 2.37 -12.94 3.29
CA LEU A 164 3.12 -13.82 4.19
C LEU A 164 2.23 -14.45 5.26
N VAL A 165 1.30 -13.69 5.86
CA VAL A 165 0.32 -14.19 6.81
C VAL A 165 -0.54 -15.29 6.18
N SER A 166 -1.09 -15.04 4.98
CA SER A 166 -1.88 -16.04 4.26
C SER A 166 -1.08 -17.32 3.98
N TRP A 167 0.19 -17.18 3.57
CA TRP A 167 1.07 -18.32 3.38
C TRP A 167 1.35 -19.09 4.68
N LEU A 168 1.62 -18.38 5.78
CA LEU A 168 1.87 -19.00 7.09
C LEU A 168 0.64 -19.75 7.60
N GLU A 169 -0.55 -19.16 7.49
CA GLU A 169 -1.79 -19.83 7.89
C GLU A 169 -2.09 -21.06 7.02
N ALA A 170 -1.76 -21.03 5.72
CA ALA A 170 -1.89 -22.20 4.85
C ALA A 170 -0.90 -23.32 5.23
N GLU A 171 0.35 -22.96 5.51
CA GLU A 171 1.39 -23.90 5.93
C GLU A 171 1.08 -24.50 7.30
N GLU A 172 0.55 -23.70 8.23
CA GLU A 172 0.06 -24.16 9.52
C GLU A 172 -1.02 -25.25 9.36
N ARG A 173 -2.03 -25.00 8.52
CA ARG A 173 -3.10 -25.98 8.23
C ARG A 173 -2.53 -27.25 7.58
N ALA A 174 -1.52 -27.13 6.72
CA ALA A 174 -0.85 -28.28 6.12
C ALA A 174 -0.12 -29.12 7.17
N LEU A 175 0.57 -28.48 8.12
CA LEU A 175 1.22 -29.16 9.25
C LEU A 175 0.20 -29.84 10.17
N ASP A 176 -0.96 -29.22 10.41
CA ASP A 176 -2.05 -29.83 11.19
C ASP A 176 -2.69 -31.03 10.46
N TYR A 177 -2.83 -30.94 9.13
CA TYR A 177 -3.27 -32.07 8.32
C TYR A 177 -2.26 -33.22 8.38
N LEU A 178 -0.97 -32.90 8.23
CA LEU A 178 0.10 -33.87 8.43
C LEU A 178 -0.06 -34.50 9.82
N ALA A 179 -0.15 -33.70 10.91
CA ALA A 179 -0.34 -34.18 12.28
C ALA A 179 -1.34 -35.35 12.34
N LYS A 180 -2.56 -35.11 11.88
CA LYS A 180 -3.65 -36.10 11.79
C LYS A 180 -3.28 -37.35 10.98
N GLN A 181 -2.56 -37.19 9.88
CA GLN A 181 -2.16 -38.31 9.02
C GLN A 181 -1.08 -39.23 9.60
N THR A 182 -0.20 -38.75 10.50
CA THR A 182 0.70 -39.70 11.21
C THR A 182 -0.05 -40.46 12.27
N SER A 183 -0.97 -39.80 12.98
CA SER A 183 -1.75 -40.46 14.00
C SER A 183 -2.60 -41.61 13.44
N SER A 184 -3.01 -41.54 12.17
CA SER A 184 -3.80 -42.56 11.45
C SER A 184 -2.98 -43.48 10.53
N ALA A 185 -1.66 -43.51 10.65
CA ALA A 185 -0.81 -44.27 9.73
C ALA A 185 -0.70 -45.77 10.07
N ASP A 186 -1.16 -46.23 11.25
CA ASP A 186 -1.31 -47.63 11.69
C ASP A 186 -0.24 -48.60 11.12
N ASN A 187 1.03 -48.30 11.39
CA ASN A 187 2.17 -49.12 10.97
C ASN A 187 2.37 -49.30 9.44
N ASN A 188 1.79 -48.43 8.60
CA ASN A 188 2.06 -48.39 7.17
C ASN A 188 3.36 -47.64 6.86
N GLN A 189 4.46 -48.39 6.66
CA GLN A 189 5.79 -47.85 6.37
C GLN A 189 5.83 -46.90 5.16
N SER A 190 5.18 -47.28 4.05
CA SER A 190 5.15 -46.48 2.83
C SER A 190 4.46 -45.12 3.06
N LYS A 191 3.36 -45.12 3.81
CA LYS A 191 2.64 -43.90 4.20
C LYS A 191 3.50 -42.99 5.10
N LEU A 192 4.21 -43.54 6.08
CA LEU A 192 5.08 -42.76 6.96
C LEU A 192 6.27 -42.13 6.21
N GLU A 193 6.91 -42.86 5.30
CA GLU A 193 8.00 -42.31 4.48
C GLU A 193 7.51 -41.19 3.54
N SER A 194 6.30 -41.33 2.98
CA SER A 194 5.65 -40.27 2.20
C SER A 194 5.41 -39.01 3.05
N LEU A 195 4.83 -39.17 4.25
CA LEU A 195 4.58 -38.05 5.18
C LEU A 195 5.87 -37.36 5.63
N LYS A 196 6.98 -38.12 5.77
CA LYS A 196 8.31 -37.57 6.06
C LYS A 196 8.85 -36.73 4.89
N ALA A 197 8.66 -37.18 3.66
CA ALA A 197 9.02 -36.42 2.47
C ALA A 197 8.21 -35.11 2.35
N GLU A 198 6.91 -35.15 2.68
CA GLU A 198 6.07 -33.94 2.73
C GLU A 198 6.53 -32.96 3.81
N LEU A 199 6.82 -33.43 5.04
CA LEU A 199 7.38 -32.57 6.09
C LEU A 199 8.72 -31.95 5.67
N ALA A 200 9.60 -32.72 5.03
CA ALA A 200 10.87 -32.21 4.53
C ALA A 200 10.68 -31.15 3.43
N LYS A 201 9.61 -31.23 2.64
CA LYS A 201 9.22 -30.17 1.70
C LYS A 201 8.75 -28.92 2.44
N SER A 202 7.82 -29.05 3.40
CA SER A 202 7.35 -27.93 4.24
C SER A 202 8.51 -27.21 4.92
N LYS A 203 9.43 -27.94 5.56
CA LYS A 203 10.63 -27.36 6.20
C LYS A 203 11.52 -26.57 5.24
N ARG A 204 11.72 -27.10 4.03
CA ARG A 204 12.47 -26.38 2.98
C ARG A 204 11.77 -25.09 2.57
N CYS A 205 10.44 -25.13 2.41
CA CYS A 205 9.65 -23.94 2.09
C CYS A 205 9.71 -22.88 3.21
N ILE A 206 9.54 -23.29 4.47
CA ILE A 206 9.67 -22.40 5.65
C ILE A 206 11.04 -21.73 5.67
N LYS A 207 12.12 -22.51 5.50
CA LYS A 207 13.48 -21.95 5.44
C LYS A 207 13.65 -20.95 4.28
N ALA A 208 13.09 -21.27 3.11
CA ALA A 208 13.15 -20.38 1.94
C ALA A 208 12.37 -19.06 2.15
N LYS A 209 11.32 -19.06 2.99
CA LYS A 209 10.53 -17.87 3.31
C LYS A 209 11.18 -16.92 4.31
N LYS A 210 12.26 -17.32 4.98
CA LYS A 210 12.92 -16.53 6.03
C LYS A 210 13.33 -15.13 5.56
N GLY A 211 13.92 -15.00 4.38
CA GLY A 211 14.30 -13.68 3.84
C GLY A 211 13.11 -12.75 3.60
N GLN A 212 11.96 -13.29 3.18
CA GLN A 212 10.74 -12.50 3.02
C GLN A 212 10.19 -12.06 4.37
N TYR A 213 10.19 -12.95 5.37
CA TYR A 213 9.81 -12.61 6.74
C TYR A 213 10.68 -11.48 7.31
N ASP A 214 12.01 -11.59 7.22
CA ASP A 214 12.92 -10.57 7.73
C ASP A 214 12.72 -9.21 7.04
N SER A 215 12.46 -9.23 5.73
CA SER A 215 12.14 -8.01 4.97
C SER A 215 10.83 -7.36 5.42
N VAL A 216 9.78 -8.14 5.69
CA VAL A 216 8.48 -7.63 6.16
C VAL A 216 8.60 -7.06 7.57
N VAL A 217 9.32 -7.75 8.47
CA VAL A 217 9.58 -7.26 9.84
C VAL A 217 10.36 -5.94 9.80
N CYS A 218 11.42 -5.86 8.99
CA CYS A 218 12.20 -4.64 8.80
C CYS A 218 11.34 -3.48 8.26
N SER A 219 10.53 -3.75 7.23
CA SER A 219 9.60 -2.77 6.65
C SER A 219 8.58 -2.28 7.69
N GLY A 220 7.98 -3.18 8.48
CA GLY A 220 7.04 -2.83 9.54
C GLY A 220 7.66 -1.96 10.64
N ASN A 221 8.90 -2.25 11.02
CA ASN A 221 9.64 -1.44 11.99
C ASN A 221 9.94 -0.03 11.45
N ALA A 222 10.43 0.07 10.21
CA ALA A 222 10.71 1.36 9.55
C ALA A 222 9.44 2.19 9.33
N LEU A 223 8.31 1.53 9.08
CA LEU A 223 7.01 2.18 8.93
C LEU A 223 6.53 2.74 10.28
N ARG A 224 6.65 1.96 11.35
CA ARG A 224 6.28 2.35 12.72
C ARG A 224 7.11 3.50 13.27
N GLU A 225 8.41 3.57 12.94
CA GLU A 225 9.28 4.68 13.32
C GLU A 225 8.79 6.04 12.77
N LYS A 226 8.17 6.02 11.59
CA LYS A 226 7.66 7.22 10.89
C LYS A 226 6.17 7.45 11.09
N ALA A 227 5.54 6.68 11.97
CA ALA A 227 4.11 6.70 12.19
C ALA A 227 3.73 7.72 13.27
N PRO A 228 2.58 8.41 13.12
CA PRO A 228 2.00 9.15 14.23
C PRO A 228 1.60 8.20 15.36
N GLU A 229 1.47 8.71 16.58
CA GLU A 229 1.22 7.90 17.79
C GLU A 229 -0.05 7.03 17.67
N ASP A 230 -1.10 7.57 17.04
CA ASP A 230 -2.38 6.90 16.79
C ASP A 230 -2.25 5.63 15.90
N ASP A 231 -1.15 5.46 15.18
CA ASP A 231 -0.91 4.35 14.26
C ASP A 231 -0.06 3.23 14.88
N VAL A 232 0.75 3.58 15.89
CA VAL A 232 1.79 2.69 16.43
C VAL A 232 1.19 1.40 16.95
N ALA A 233 0.05 1.46 17.62
CA ALA A 233 -0.62 0.29 18.20
C ALA A 233 -1.07 -0.71 17.12
N GLU A 234 -1.65 -0.22 16.03
CA GLU A 234 -2.15 -1.06 14.93
C GLU A 234 -1.00 -1.71 14.15
N LEU A 235 0.03 -0.93 13.81
CA LEU A 235 1.22 -1.46 13.13
C LEU A 235 1.97 -2.48 14.00
N LYS A 236 1.99 -2.27 15.31
CA LYS A 236 2.52 -3.25 16.27
C LYS A 236 1.69 -4.52 16.27
N GLN A 237 0.37 -4.44 16.33
CA GLN A 237 -0.50 -5.62 16.29
C GLN A 237 -0.28 -6.46 15.02
N MET A 238 -0.12 -5.81 13.87
CA MET A 238 0.22 -6.51 12.62
C MET A 238 1.58 -7.24 12.74
N SER A 239 2.59 -6.56 13.28
CA SER A 239 3.93 -7.14 13.48
C SER A 239 3.87 -8.34 14.43
N ASP A 240 3.21 -8.18 15.58
CA ASP A 240 3.06 -9.21 16.60
C ASP A 240 2.34 -10.45 16.04
N ARG A 241 1.27 -10.26 15.25
CA ARG A 241 0.57 -11.38 14.60
C ARG A 241 1.48 -12.15 13.64
N LEU A 242 2.31 -11.45 12.87
CA LEU A 242 3.24 -12.09 11.94
C LEU A 242 4.30 -12.91 12.69
N GLU A 243 4.86 -12.35 13.78
CA GLU A 243 5.82 -13.04 14.63
C GLU A 243 5.23 -14.29 15.30
N GLN A 244 4.00 -14.18 15.81
CA GLN A 244 3.28 -15.31 16.39
C GLN A 244 3.09 -16.44 15.38
N LEU A 245 2.58 -16.16 14.18
CA LEU A 245 2.37 -17.17 13.14
C LEU A 245 3.68 -17.82 12.70
N TRP A 246 4.75 -17.03 12.56
CA TRP A 246 6.08 -17.55 12.23
C TRP A 246 6.58 -18.54 13.28
N SER A 247 6.43 -18.18 14.57
CA SER A 247 6.79 -19.05 15.70
C SER A 247 5.95 -20.34 15.76
N ILE A 248 4.63 -20.23 15.53
CA ILE A 248 3.71 -21.38 15.52
C ILE A 248 4.10 -22.37 14.42
N VAL A 249 4.29 -21.90 13.18
CA VAL A 249 4.66 -22.75 12.04
C VAL A 249 6.00 -23.43 12.28
N GLY A 250 6.99 -22.70 12.81
CA GLY A 250 8.28 -23.28 13.21
C GLY A 250 8.13 -24.40 14.24
N SER A 251 7.42 -24.11 15.34
CA SER A 251 7.20 -25.06 16.43
C SER A 251 6.41 -26.31 16.00
N LYS A 252 5.34 -26.13 15.21
CA LYS A 252 4.55 -27.24 14.66
C LYS A 252 5.39 -28.12 13.73
N SER A 253 6.25 -27.53 12.91
CA SER A 253 7.13 -28.29 12.01
C SER A 253 8.14 -29.16 12.78
N GLU A 254 8.67 -28.66 13.89
CA GLU A 254 9.58 -29.40 14.77
C GLU A 254 8.86 -30.50 15.54
N MET A 255 7.69 -30.20 16.12
CA MET A 255 6.85 -31.19 16.79
C MET A 255 6.51 -32.34 15.85
N ARG A 256 6.10 -32.01 14.64
CA ARG A 256 5.73 -32.98 13.62
C ARG A 256 6.89 -33.91 13.22
N GLN A 257 8.11 -33.41 13.23
CA GLN A 257 9.30 -34.23 12.99
C GLN A 257 9.46 -35.29 14.09
N LYS A 258 9.37 -34.86 15.35
CA LYS A 258 9.49 -35.75 16.51
C LYS A 258 8.41 -36.84 16.47
N ASP A 259 7.19 -36.50 16.09
CA ASP A 259 6.09 -37.46 15.99
C ASP A 259 6.34 -38.51 14.89
N LEU A 260 6.77 -38.07 13.70
CA LEU A 260 7.09 -38.98 12.59
C LEU A 260 8.27 -39.90 12.92
N ASP A 261 9.34 -39.36 13.52
CA ASP A 261 10.51 -40.15 13.89
C ASP A 261 10.17 -41.18 14.97
N LYS A 262 9.32 -40.83 15.96
CA LYS A 262 8.81 -41.78 16.96
C LYS A 262 7.96 -42.88 16.32
N SER A 263 7.08 -42.56 15.37
CA SER A 263 6.25 -43.55 14.70
C SER A 263 7.06 -44.51 13.83
N LEU A 264 8.09 -44.00 13.15
CA LEU A 264 9.03 -44.82 12.38
C LEU A 264 9.88 -45.72 13.28
N GLU A 265 10.33 -45.21 14.44
CA GLU A 265 11.10 -46.00 15.39
C GLU A 265 10.26 -47.14 15.99
N LYS A 266 9.00 -46.88 16.35
CA LYS A 266 8.05 -47.92 16.79
C LYS A 266 7.90 -49.03 15.75
N GLN A 267 7.73 -48.69 14.48
CA GLN A 267 7.66 -49.69 13.40
C GLN A 267 8.94 -50.53 13.27
N ARG A 268 10.11 -49.91 13.40
CA ARG A 268 11.40 -50.62 13.37
C ARG A 268 11.53 -51.58 14.54
N ALA A 269 11.13 -51.15 15.73
CA ALA A 269 11.16 -51.96 16.94
C ALA A 269 10.17 -53.14 16.91
N GLU A 270 9.07 -53.04 16.16
CA GLU A 270 8.09 -54.13 15.95
C GLU A 270 8.52 -55.12 14.84
N SER A 271 9.59 -54.84 14.09
CA SER A 271 10.10 -55.71 13.01
C SER A 271 11.11 -56.84 13.38
N PRO A 272 11.41 -57.25 14.63
CA PRO A 272 12.35 -58.34 14.88
C PRO A 272 11.67 -59.74 14.96
N GLN A 273 11.44 -60.38 13.80
CA GLN A 273 11.70 -61.81 13.48
C GLN A 273 10.90 -62.30 12.24
N ARG A 274 11.51 -62.18 11.05
CA ARG A 274 11.51 -63.28 10.06
C ARG A 274 12.95 -63.77 9.95
N ARG A 275 13.43 -64.51 10.95
CA ARG A 275 14.66 -65.28 10.80
C ARG A 275 14.49 -66.63 11.50
N SER A 276 14.47 -67.66 10.65
CA SER A 276 14.71 -69.09 10.93
C SER A 276 13.57 -69.92 11.54
N THR A 277 12.72 -70.51 10.69
CA THR A 277 12.40 -71.93 10.81
C THR A 277 12.99 -72.63 9.58
N SER A 278 14.28 -72.95 9.67
CA SER A 278 14.89 -73.96 8.79
C SER A 278 14.28 -75.29 9.20
N ALA A 279 13.28 -75.76 8.44
CA ALA A 279 12.86 -77.15 8.53
C ALA A 279 13.96 -78.02 7.87
N GLU A 280 14.48 -78.98 8.63
CA GLU A 280 15.39 -80.02 8.15
C GLU A 280 14.81 -80.76 6.94
N PRO A 281 15.61 -81.07 5.90
CA PRO A 281 15.22 -82.07 4.91
C PRO A 281 15.67 -83.45 5.41
N THR A 282 14.72 -84.29 5.75
CA THR A 282 14.92 -85.71 6.07
C THR A 282 15.48 -86.45 4.85
N PHE A 283 16.65 -87.09 5.03
CA PHE A 283 17.24 -88.02 4.08
C PHE A 283 16.36 -89.27 3.90
N GLY A 284 16.05 -89.61 2.66
CA GLY A 284 15.41 -90.88 2.27
C GLY A 284 15.75 -91.23 0.82
N ALA A 285 16.57 -92.27 0.66
CA ALA A 285 17.18 -92.70 -0.59
C ALA A 285 16.26 -93.53 -1.51
N GLY A 286 16.39 -93.33 -2.83
CA GLY A 286 16.33 -94.43 -3.82
C GLY A 286 15.73 -94.10 -5.20
N PRO A 287 16.12 -94.82 -6.28
CA PRO A 287 16.80 -94.14 -7.39
C PRO A 287 16.30 -94.43 -8.83
N LYS A 288 16.88 -93.67 -9.78
CA LYS A 288 17.06 -93.87 -11.25
C LYS A 288 15.84 -93.61 -12.17
N ARG A 289 15.98 -92.68 -13.14
CA ARG A 289 16.56 -92.95 -14.48
C ARG A 289 16.65 -91.66 -15.32
N SER A 290 17.75 -91.58 -16.04
CA SER A 290 18.22 -90.64 -17.06
C SER A 290 17.30 -90.42 -18.27
N THR A 291 17.30 -89.20 -18.85
CA THR A 291 17.80 -88.87 -20.21
C THR A 291 17.65 -87.35 -20.52
N THR A 292 18.72 -86.75 -21.03
CA THR A 292 18.88 -85.43 -21.70
C THR A 292 18.30 -85.46 -23.14
N PRO A 293 18.49 -84.43 -23.99
CA PRO A 293 18.14 -83.00 -23.90
C PRO A 293 17.42 -82.51 -25.19
N GLU A 294 16.76 -81.34 -25.21
CA GLU A 294 16.52 -80.68 -26.51
C GLU A 294 16.40 -79.15 -26.42
N GLU A 295 17.05 -78.51 -27.39
CA GLU A 295 17.24 -77.09 -27.65
C GLU A 295 15.95 -76.36 -28.06
N ARG A 296 15.96 -75.02 -27.89
CA ARG A 296 15.55 -73.97 -28.88
C ARG A 296 15.57 -72.61 -28.16
N LYS A 297 16.51 -71.71 -28.47
CA LYS A 297 16.59 -70.77 -29.61
C LYS A 297 15.64 -69.57 -29.53
N ASP A 298 16.29 -68.40 -29.55
CA ASP A 298 15.91 -67.12 -30.14
C ASP A 298 14.73 -66.38 -29.46
N SER A 299 14.74 -65.06 -29.24
CA SER A 299 15.19 -64.00 -30.15
C SER A 299 15.35 -62.63 -29.45
N ASP A 300 16.31 -61.87 -29.98
CA ASP A 300 16.54 -60.43 -29.78
C ASP A 300 15.47 -59.53 -30.44
N HIS A 301 15.14 -58.40 -29.80
CA HIS A 301 14.98 -57.02 -30.36
C HIS A 301 14.41 -56.11 -29.25
N ASN A 302 15.15 -55.15 -28.69
CA ASN A 302 15.55 -53.82 -29.20
C ASN A 302 14.37 -52.88 -29.50
N GLU A 303 14.20 -51.81 -28.70
CA GLU A 303 14.46 -50.43 -29.13
C GLU A 303 14.13 -49.37 -28.06
N ASP A 304 15.08 -48.46 -27.91
CA ASP A 304 14.98 -47.13 -27.31
C ASP A 304 13.89 -46.25 -27.96
N GLN A 305 13.26 -45.37 -27.18
CA GLN A 305 13.37 -43.91 -27.38
C GLN A 305 12.58 -43.06 -26.37
N LYS A 306 13.25 -42.00 -25.93
CA LYS A 306 12.86 -40.95 -24.96
C LYS A 306 12.19 -39.75 -25.71
N PRO A 307 11.97 -38.58 -25.07
CA PRO A 307 10.68 -38.04 -24.60
C PRO A 307 10.12 -36.90 -25.48
N ARG A 308 8.85 -36.49 -25.24
CA ARG A 308 8.30 -35.22 -25.77
C ARG A 308 7.69 -34.31 -24.70
N LYS A 309 7.77 -33.02 -25.05
CA LYS A 309 7.76 -31.79 -24.24
C LYS A 309 6.36 -31.31 -23.81
N ARG A 310 6.38 -30.44 -22.79
CA ARG A 310 5.29 -29.55 -22.30
C ARG A 310 4.58 -28.76 -23.40
N PRO A 311 3.42 -28.16 -23.04
CA PRO A 311 3.37 -26.70 -23.05
C PRO A 311 2.87 -26.06 -21.75
N ARG A 312 3.32 -24.81 -21.55
CA ARG A 312 2.88 -23.83 -20.55
C ARG A 312 1.49 -23.29 -20.91
N THR A 313 0.67 -23.04 -19.91
CA THR A 313 -0.42 -22.04 -19.99
C THR A 313 -0.21 -20.96 -18.93
N ARG A 314 -0.58 -19.75 -19.33
CA ARG A 314 -0.19 -18.44 -18.82
C ARG A 314 -1.30 -17.95 -17.88
N SER A 315 -0.91 -17.40 -16.73
CA SER A 315 -1.81 -16.66 -15.83
C SER A 315 -2.13 -15.28 -16.43
N SER A 316 -3.40 -14.88 -16.40
CA SER A 316 -3.82 -13.48 -16.54
C SER A 316 -4.92 -13.24 -15.51
N THR A 317 -4.57 -12.54 -14.43
CA THR A 317 -5.53 -11.90 -13.53
C THR A 317 -5.16 -10.43 -13.51
N ASP A 318 -5.77 -9.68 -14.42
CA ASP A 318 -5.68 -8.22 -14.46
C ASP A 318 -6.55 -7.65 -13.32
N SER A 319 -5.92 -7.01 -12.36
CA SER A 319 -6.60 -6.32 -11.26
C SER A 319 -6.90 -4.88 -11.65
N ILE A 320 -8.19 -4.54 -11.58
CA ILE A 320 -8.79 -3.25 -11.87
C ILE A 320 -8.48 -2.30 -10.69
N HIS A 321 -7.24 -1.85 -10.55
CA HIS A 321 -6.89 -0.73 -9.65
C HIS A 321 -5.67 0.09 -10.10
N ASP A 322 -4.80 -0.48 -10.95
CA ASP A 322 -3.60 0.22 -11.45
C ASP A 322 -3.88 1.36 -12.46
N LYS A 323 -5.12 1.50 -12.95
CA LYS A 323 -5.46 2.54 -13.94
C LYS A 323 -5.85 3.89 -13.34
N LYS A 324 -5.87 4.05 -12.01
CA LYS A 324 -6.28 5.31 -11.37
C LYS A 324 -5.12 6.23 -10.96
N ILE A 325 -3.89 5.73 -10.87
CA ILE A 325 -2.72 6.53 -10.43
C ILE A 325 -1.97 7.18 -11.61
N GLN A 326 -2.28 6.80 -12.86
CA GLN A 326 -1.56 7.32 -14.04
C GLN A 326 -2.17 8.59 -14.68
N LYS A 327 -3.25 9.16 -14.11
CA LYS A 327 -3.91 10.36 -14.66
C LYS A 327 -3.53 11.69 -14.00
N SER A 328 -2.74 11.71 -12.92
CA SER A 328 -2.45 12.95 -12.19
C SER A 328 -1.05 13.54 -12.42
N VAL A 329 -0.22 12.95 -13.30
CA VAL A 329 1.16 13.43 -13.54
C VAL A 329 1.36 14.02 -14.95
N SER A 330 0.30 14.22 -15.74
CA SER A 330 0.44 14.74 -17.12
C SER A 330 -0.27 16.06 -17.42
N PHE A 331 -0.74 16.80 -16.41
CA PHE A 331 -1.15 18.19 -16.60
C PHE A 331 -0.72 19.04 -15.40
N MET A 332 0.37 19.78 -15.59
CA MET A 332 0.77 21.08 -15.01
C MET A 332 2.26 21.14 -14.70
#